data_AF-U9VPR3-F1
#
_entry.id   AF-U9VPR3-F1
#
_cell.length_a   1.000
_cell.length_b   1.000
_cell.length_c   1.000
_cell.angle_alpha   90.00
_cell.angle_beta   90.00
_cell.angle_gamma   90.00
#
_symmetry.space_group_name_H-M   'P 1'
#
loop_
_entity.id
_entity.type
_entity.pdbx_description
1 polymer ?
#
loop_
_entity_poly.entity_id
_entity_poly.type
_entity_poly.pdbx_seq_one_letter_code
_entity_poly.pdbx_strand_id
1 'polypeptide(L)' 'MPDVFISYSRKDKAFVQVLHQALLESHYDSWVDWEDIPLTADWWEEIKAGIESADTFIFV' A
#
# COMPACT_ATOMS: atom_id res chain seq x y z
N MET A 1 -7.07 1.95 -10.64
CA MET A 1 -5.71 1.86 -10.08
C MET A 1 -5.70 2.80 -8.90
N PRO A 2 -5.16 2.38 -7.75
CA PRO A 2 -5.11 3.22 -6.56
C PRO A 2 -4.21 4.44 -6.82
N ASP A 3 -4.60 5.59 -6.28
CA ASP A 3 -3.81 6.84 -6.39
C ASP A 3 -2.51 6.73 -5.58
N VAL A 4 -2.54 5.94 -4.49
CA VAL A 4 -1.43 5.82 -3.54
C VAL A 4 -1.10 4.36 -3.22
N PHE A 5 0.17 3.98 -3.32
CA PHE A 5 0.70 2.73 -2.78
C PHE A 5 1.44 3.00 -1.46
N ILE A 6 1.12 2.27 -0.39
CA ILE A 6 1.81 2.39 0.90
C ILE A 6 2.64 1.14 1.19
N SER A 7 3.96 1.29 1.18
CA SER A 7 4.91 0.29 1.64
C SER A 7 5.25 0.54 3.10
N TYR A 8 5.06 -0.46 3.97
CA TYR A 8 5.26 -0.28 5.40
C TYR A 8 5.81 -1.53 6.10
N SER A 9 6.50 -1.33 7.23
CA SER A 9 6.81 -2.44 8.14
C SER A 9 5.57 -2.83 8.96
N ARG A 10 5.36 -4.14 9.18
CA ARG A 10 4.27 -4.62 10.07
C ARG A 10 4.31 -4.01 11.48
N LYS A 11 5.46 -3.51 11.94
CA LYS A 11 5.62 -2.78 13.21
C LYS A 11 4.84 -1.47 13.23
N ASP A 12 4.65 -0.84 12.08
CA ASP A 12 4.03 0.47 11.89
C ASP A 12 2.55 0.36 11.51
N LYS A 13 1.98 -0.86 11.54
CA LYS A 13 0.60 -1.15 11.13
C LYS A 13 -0.44 -0.19 11.75
N ALA A 14 -0.30 0.11 13.04
CA ALA A 14 -1.23 1.00 13.74
C ALA A 14 -1.21 2.42 13.17
N PHE A 15 -0.03 2.94 12.83
CA PHE A 15 0.10 4.25 12.19
C PHE A 15 -0.44 4.23 10.76
N VAL A 16 -0.13 3.18 9.99
CA VAL A 16 -0.58 3.06 8.60
C VAL A 16 -2.10 2.95 8.50
N GLN A 17 -2.77 2.34 9.48
CA GLN A 17 -4.23 2.34 9.55
C GLN A 17 -4.81 3.75 9.67
N VAL A 18 -4.19 4.62 10.48
CA VAL A 18 -4.60 6.03 10.61
C VAL A 18 -4.31 6.78 9.31
N LEU A 19 -3.14 6.57 8.70
CA LEU A 19 -2.78 7.20 7.43
C LEU A 19 -3.74 6.83 6.28
N HIS A 20 -4.02 5.53 6.12
CA HIS A 20 -4.95 5.03 5.12
C HIS A 20 -6.36 5.63 5.32
N GLN A 21 -6.84 5.70 6.56
CA GLN A 21 -8.13 6.31 6.86
C GLN A 21 -8.16 7.81 6.51
N ALA A 22 -7.10 8.55 6.82
CA ALA A 22 -6.99 9.97 6.47
C ALA A 22 -6.93 10.21 4.95
N LEU A 23 -6.30 9.31 4.18
CA LEU A 23 -6.29 9.36 2.72
C LEU A 23 -7.68 9.13 2.14
N LEU A 24 -8.41 8.13 2.63
CA LEU A 24 -9.80 7.87 2.23
C LEU A 24 -10.72 9.06 2.54
N GLU A 25 -10.59 9.65 3.73
CA GLU A 25 -11.34 10.86 4.12
C GLU A 25 -11.00 12.08 3.25
N SER A 26 -9.80 12.09 2.66
CA SER A 26 -9.35 13.10 1.70
C SER A 26 -9.71 12.76 0.25
N HIS A 27 -10.52 11.72 0.03
CA HIS A 27 -10.95 11.23 -1.29
C HIS A 27 -9.85 10.65 -2.18
N TYR A 28 -8.75 10.15 -1.60
CA TYR A 28 -7.74 9.37 -2.33
C TYR A 28 -7.96 7.87 -2.16
N ASP A 29 -7.83 7.12 -3.25
CA ASP A 29 -7.79 5.66 -3.21
C ASP A 29 -6.38 5.18 -2.86
N SER A 30 -6.23 4.45 -1.76
CA SER A 30 -4.92 3.99 -1.29
C SER A 30 -4.89 2.48 -1.13
N TRP A 31 -3.85 1.85 -1.66
CA TRP A 31 -3.61 0.42 -1.57
C TRP A 31 -2.55 0.13 -0.51
N VAL A 32 -2.90 -0.75 0.41
CA VAL A 32 -2.04 -1.21 1.51
C VAL A 32 -2.11 -2.72 1.58
N ASP A 33 -0.95 -3.34 1.63
CA ASP A 33 -0.84 -4.78 1.79
C ASP A 33 -1.04 -5.19 3.26
N TRP A 34 -2.29 -5.44 3.65
CA TRP A 34 -2.66 -5.76 5.03
C TRP A 34 -2.38 -7.21 5.44
N GLU A 35 -2.31 -8.12 4.48
CA GLU A 35 -2.11 -9.55 4.68
C GLU A 35 -0.72 -9.99 4.23
N ASP A 36 -0.24 -11.12 4.74
CA ASP A 36 1.00 -11.71 4.26
C ASP A 36 0.78 -12.19 2.83
N ILE A 37 1.22 -11.42 1.83
CA ILE A 37 1.12 -11.91 0.46
C ILE A 37 1.94 -13.19 0.36
N PRO A 38 1.37 -14.28 -0.20
CA PRO A 38 2.06 -15.55 -0.34
C PRO A 38 3.44 -15.34 -0.98
N LEU A 39 4.47 -15.99 -0.43
CA LEU A 39 5.86 -15.99 -0.92
C LEU A 39 6.02 -16.71 -2.27
N THR A 40 5.16 -16.42 -3.24
CA THR A 40 5.26 -16.91 -4.62
C THR A 40 5.93 -15.84 -5.49
N ALA A 41 6.53 -16.25 -6.61
CA ALA A 41 7.15 -15.32 -7.55
C ALA A 41 6.16 -14.25 -8.06
N ASP A 42 4.86 -14.57 -8.07
CA ASP A 42 3.77 -13.68 -8.45
C ASP A 42 3.65 -12.46 -7.51
N TRP A 43 4.01 -12.61 -6.23
CA TRP A 43 3.94 -11.51 -5.26
C TRP A 43 4.85 -10.33 -5.62
N TRP A 44 6.10 -10.62 -5.99
CA TRP A 44 7.03 -9.55 -6.35
C TRP A 44 6.59 -8.82 -7.62
N GLU A 45 5.90 -9.52 -8.53
CA GLU A 45 5.30 -8.90 -9.71
C GLU A 45 4.11 -8.02 -9.36
N GLU A 46 3.26 -8.44 -8.43
CA GLU A 46 2.15 -7.63 -7.91
C GLU A 46 2.65 -6.35 -7.22
N ILE A 47 3.72 -6.42 -6.42
CA ILE A 47 4.31 -5.23 -5.80
C ILE A 47 4.89 -4.30 -6.87
N LYS A 48 5.66 -4.81 -7.84
CA LYS A 48 6.19 -3.98 -8.94
C LYS A 48 5.06 -3.32 -9.72
N ALA A 49 4.01 -4.07 -10.06
CA ALA A 49 2.85 -3.55 -10.77
C ALA A 49 2.12 -2.48 -9.94
N GLY A 50 1.97 -2.68 -8.63
CA GLY A 50 1.41 -1.69 -7.71
C GLY A 50 2.23 -0.39 -7.68
N ILE A 51 3.56 -0.50 -7.68
CA ILE A 51 4.47 0.66 -7.72
C ILE A 51 4.39 1.38 -9.07
N GLU A 52 4.41 0.64 -10.18
CA GLU A 52 4.36 1.22 -11.54
C GLU A 52 2.99 1.84 -11.87
N SER A 53 1.92 1.36 -11.23
CA SER A 53 0.54 1.79 -11.46
C SER A 53 0.07 2.93 -10.56
N ALA A 54 0.73 3.17 -9.43
CA ALA A 54 0.34 4.21 -8.51
C ALA A 54 0.93 5.57 -8.93
N ASP A 55 0.12 6.63 -8.82
CA ASP A 55 0.59 7.99 -9.04
C ASP A 55 1.53 8.46 -7.92
N THR A 56 1.37 7.90 -6.71
CA THR A 56 2.15 8.24 -5.52
C THR A 56 2.57 7.00 -4.73
N PHE A 57 3.82 6.97 -4.28
CA PHE A 57 4.36 5.92 -3.40
C PHE A 57 4.76 6.50 -2.05
N ILE A 58 4.26 5.91 -0.96
CA ILE A 58 4.59 6.27 0.42
C ILE A 58 5.35 5.13 1.09
N PHE A 59 6.52 5.44 1.64
CA PHE A 59 7.34 4.52 2.43
C PHE A 59 7.28 4.92 3.91
N VAL A 60 6.87 3.99 4.76
CA VAL A 60 6.72 4.16 6.22
C VAL A 60 7.62 3.19 6.96
#